data_AF-A0A848HET2-F1
#
_entry.id   AF-A0A848HET2-F1
#
_cell.length_a   1.000
_cell.length_b   1.000
_cell.length_c   1.000
_cell.angle_alpha   90.00
_cell.angle_beta   90.00
_cell.angle_gamma   90.00
#
_symmetry.space_group_name_H-M   'P 1'
#
loop_
_entity.id
_entity.type
_entity.pdbx_description
1 polymer ?
#
loop_
_entity_poly.entity_id
_entity_poly.type
_entity_poly.pdbx_seq_one_letter_code
_entity_poly.pdbx_strand_id
1 'polypeptide(L)'
;MGGGEIKLKERLQGLAAIAALPSAAIGVVGDVFSPVGGSVVVAAAGMAALCTAVVLLATMTVRGQKFYETVWARMTVDTDDARWIWNPARPWTSHALHVVSVFGVICLLIAGKSFAASDGGGVLASNVSAVSVAQQQMGISEKLYAEVQKTNQALERIDTKADNFKRERSDDPRKELLNSGVMWEAIRLERAIADGDIRTVDLFLRGGMPVSPMGAAYAFELGSPDIAVMVAKYPSLFDAGKCPAFLARLDTKAILAASPHAAKLVRSLCANDVARAYAKEKLESAEGMLAAEVKTVREEEAQRKPVGQCMRDLANDKNLFGKAMETGVRMPMGGLSDYDVMLYGISHAASAGRTDFSQEIRAFCEKQVKLPKRDNSFVDAVKSAEKLADWVG
;
A
#
# COMPACT_ATOMS: atom_id res chain seq x y z
N MET A 1 4.76 -18.42 60.97
CA MET A 1 4.07 -17.19 60.53
C MET A 1 4.61 -16.67 59.18
N GLY A 2 4.86 -17.53 58.17
CA GLY A 2 5.49 -17.09 56.90
C GLY A 2 4.65 -17.27 55.61
N GLY A 3 3.44 -17.83 55.70
CA GLY A 3 2.62 -18.14 54.51
C GLY A 3 1.66 -17.04 54.06
N GLY A 4 1.30 -16.09 54.93
CA GLY A 4 0.33 -15.03 54.64
C GLY A 4 0.90 -13.90 53.77
N GLU A 5 2.15 -13.50 54.03
CA GLU A 5 2.80 -12.41 53.28
C GLU A 5 3.05 -12.76 51.80
N ILE A 6 3.36 -14.03 51.51
CA ILE A 6 3.62 -14.49 50.13
C ILE A 6 2.35 -14.35 49.27
N LYS A 7 1.19 -14.76 49.81
CA LYS A 7 -0.10 -14.68 49.09
C LYS A 7 -0.57 -13.25 48.85
N LEU A 8 -0.29 -12.31 49.76
CA LEU A 8 -0.63 -10.89 49.59
C LEU A 8 0.22 -10.24 48.49
N LYS A 9 1.52 -10.54 48.47
CA LYS A 9 2.45 -10.04 47.46
C LYS A 9 2.08 -10.49 46.05
N GLU A 10 1.76 -11.76 45.86
CA GLU A 10 1.34 -12.31 44.55
C GLU A 10 0.04 -11.66 44.03
N ARG A 11 -0.90 -11.33 44.92
CA ARG A 11 -2.17 -10.68 44.55
C ARG A 11 -2.00 -9.22 44.17
N LEU A 12 -1.18 -8.49 44.93
CA LEU A 12 -0.80 -7.12 44.59
C LEU A 12 -0.04 -7.07 43.27
N GLN A 13 0.81 -8.06 42.99
CA GLN A 13 1.48 -8.21 41.71
C GLN A 13 0.49 -8.47 40.57
N GLY A 14 -0.52 -9.32 40.75
CA GLY A 14 -1.56 -9.57 39.74
C GLY A 14 -2.40 -8.33 39.43
N LEU A 15 -2.84 -7.60 40.45
CA LEU A 15 -3.55 -6.32 40.28
C LEU A 15 -2.68 -5.27 39.60
N ALA A 16 -1.42 -5.15 40.02
CA ALA A 16 -0.46 -4.24 39.41
C ALA A 16 -0.22 -4.61 37.94
N ALA A 17 -0.07 -5.88 37.59
CA ALA A 17 0.14 -6.30 36.20
C ALA A 17 -1.06 -5.95 35.29
N ILE A 18 -2.28 -6.19 35.77
CA ILE A 18 -3.51 -5.93 35.00
C ILE A 18 -3.74 -4.42 34.79
N ALA A 19 -3.45 -3.60 35.80
CA ALA A 19 -3.62 -2.15 35.69
C ALA A 19 -2.42 -1.47 34.98
N ALA A 20 -1.20 -1.93 35.24
CA ALA A 20 0.01 -1.28 34.74
C ALA A 20 0.20 -1.46 33.23
N LEU A 21 -0.17 -2.60 32.64
CA LEU A 21 0.01 -2.81 31.20
C LEU A 21 -0.83 -1.84 30.35
N PRO A 22 -2.15 -1.67 30.56
CA PRO A 22 -2.95 -0.68 29.84
C PRO A 22 -2.51 0.75 30.15
N SER A 23 -2.21 1.07 31.41
CA SER A 23 -1.74 2.41 31.77
C SER A 23 -0.39 2.75 31.13
N ALA A 24 0.52 1.79 31.03
CA ALA A 24 1.80 1.99 30.36
C ALA A 24 1.61 2.21 28.85
N ALA A 25 0.73 1.44 28.19
CA ALA A 25 0.43 1.64 26.78
C ALA A 25 -0.16 3.03 26.50
N ILE A 26 -1.16 3.44 27.28
CA ILE A 26 -1.77 4.78 27.17
C ILE A 26 -0.76 5.88 27.52
N GLY A 27 0.08 5.62 28.53
CA GLY A 27 1.16 6.51 28.92
C GLY A 27 2.19 6.74 27.81
N VAL A 28 2.61 5.67 27.13
CA VAL A 28 3.53 5.76 25.98
C VAL A 28 2.91 6.57 24.85
N VAL A 29 1.65 6.31 24.51
CA VAL A 29 0.94 7.07 23.46
C VAL A 29 0.85 8.54 23.85
N GLY A 30 0.36 8.83 25.06
CA GLY A 30 0.23 10.21 25.53
C GLY A 30 1.55 10.96 25.57
N ASP A 31 2.63 10.27 25.94
CA ASP A 31 3.96 10.88 26.02
C ASP A 31 4.58 11.13 24.65
N VAL A 32 4.42 10.20 23.69
CA VAL A 32 4.80 10.40 22.28
C VAL A 32 4.08 11.62 21.68
N PHE A 33 2.85 11.89 22.11
CA PHE A 33 2.07 13.06 21.67
C PHE A 33 2.12 14.24 22.65
N SER A 34 3.00 14.23 23.66
CA SER A 34 3.05 15.28 24.68
C SER A 34 3.15 16.70 24.10
N PRO A 35 3.96 16.97 23.04
CA PRO A 35 4.07 18.30 22.44
C PRO A 35 2.77 18.87 21.83
N VAL A 36 1.81 18.00 21.48
CA VAL A 36 0.50 18.39 20.93
C VAL A 36 -0.63 18.16 21.94
N GLY A 37 -0.30 18.06 23.23
CA GLY A 37 -1.27 17.90 24.30
C GLY A 37 -1.68 16.45 24.59
N GLY A 38 -0.91 15.45 24.15
CA GLY A 38 -1.18 14.03 24.43
C GLY A 38 -1.29 13.70 25.93
N SER A 39 -0.57 14.44 26.78
CA SER A 39 -0.67 14.34 28.25
C SER A 39 -2.07 14.68 28.78
N VAL A 40 -2.81 15.58 28.11
CA VAL A 40 -4.20 15.95 28.46
C VAL A 40 -5.15 14.77 28.26
N VAL A 41 -4.96 14.00 27.19
CA VAL A 41 -5.78 12.80 26.91
C VAL A 41 -5.58 11.74 27.98
N VAL A 42 -4.33 11.51 28.40
CA VAL A 42 -4.01 10.56 29.48
C VAL A 42 -4.58 11.04 30.83
N ALA A 43 -4.48 12.35 31.11
CA ALA A 43 -5.08 12.93 32.32
C ALA A 43 -6.61 12.78 32.34
N ALA A 44 -7.28 13.03 31.21
CA ALA A 44 -8.72 12.87 31.06
C ALA A 44 -9.17 11.42 31.27
N ALA A 45 -8.44 10.45 30.70
CA ALA A 45 -8.68 9.03 30.95
C ALA A 45 -8.50 8.66 32.42
N GLY A 46 -7.47 9.20 33.08
CA GLY A 46 -7.24 9.03 34.51
C GLY A 46 -8.39 9.58 35.37
N MET A 47 -8.86 10.79 35.08
CA MET A 47 -10.01 11.41 35.75
C MET A 47 -11.30 10.61 35.55
N ALA A 48 -11.60 10.19 34.32
CA ALA A 48 -12.79 9.39 34.03
C ALA A 48 -12.77 8.04 34.77
N ALA A 49 -11.60 7.40 34.88
CA ALA A 49 -11.43 6.19 35.67
C ALA A 49 -11.72 6.45 37.17
N LEU A 50 -11.19 7.52 37.76
CA LEU A 50 -11.49 7.87 39.14
C LEU A 50 -12.96 8.19 39.38
N CYS A 51 -13.63 8.90 38.47
CA CYS A 51 -15.08 9.10 38.53
C CYS A 51 -15.83 7.76 38.52
N THR A 52 -15.41 6.81 37.68
CA THR A 52 -16.00 5.47 37.62
C THR A 52 -15.78 4.70 38.92
N ALA A 53 -14.59 4.80 39.53
CA ALA A 53 -14.31 4.23 40.84
C ALA A 53 -15.22 4.81 41.94
N VAL A 54 -15.46 6.13 41.95
CA VAL A 54 -16.41 6.76 42.89
C VAL A 54 -17.82 6.21 42.71
N VAL A 55 -18.29 6.05 41.47
CA VAL A 55 -19.61 5.46 41.18
C VAL A 55 -19.67 4.01 41.67
N LEU A 56 -18.65 3.20 41.39
CA LEU A 56 -18.58 1.81 41.87
C LEU A 56 -18.63 1.76 43.39
N LEU A 57 -17.86 2.61 44.09
CA LEU A 57 -17.88 2.71 45.54
C LEU A 57 -19.28 3.08 46.07
N ALA A 58 -19.96 4.06 45.46
CA ALA A 58 -21.32 4.44 45.83
C ALA A 58 -22.35 3.31 45.59
N THR A 59 -22.21 2.53 44.51
CA THR A 59 -23.10 1.37 44.28
C THR A 59 -22.87 0.24 45.30
N MET A 60 -21.66 0.16 45.87
CA MET A 60 -21.35 -0.78 46.95
C MET A 60 -21.97 -0.36 48.28
N THR A 61 -22.13 0.94 48.55
CA THR A 61 -22.73 1.45 49.79
C THR A 61 -24.26 1.48 49.77
N VAL A 62 -24.89 1.70 48.61
CA VAL A 62 -26.35 1.93 48.51
C VAL A 62 -27.20 0.65 48.39
N ARG A 63 -26.66 -0.46 47.86
CA ARG A 63 -27.44 -1.72 47.67
C ARG A 63 -27.12 -2.74 48.76
N GLY A 64 -28.07 -2.94 49.68
CA GLY A 64 -28.00 -3.87 50.81
C GLY A 64 -27.48 -5.29 50.48
N GLN A 65 -26.71 -5.83 51.42
CA GLN A 65 -26.03 -7.14 51.36
C GLN A 65 -27.03 -8.29 51.50
N LYS A 66 -27.37 -8.99 50.41
CA LYS A 66 -27.75 -10.41 50.49
C LYS A 66 -27.19 -11.18 49.28
N PHE A 67 -26.37 -12.18 49.59
CA PHE A 67 -26.00 -13.37 48.79
C PHE A 67 -25.22 -13.19 47.47
N TYR A 68 -24.00 -13.74 47.43
CA TYR A 68 -23.51 -14.81 46.54
C TYR A 68 -22.02 -15.06 46.86
N GLU A 69 -21.70 -16.09 47.65
CA GLU A 69 -20.33 -16.59 47.75
C GLU A 69 -19.97 -17.25 46.41
N THR A 70 -19.27 -16.53 45.53
CA THR A 70 -18.74 -17.13 44.31
C THR A 70 -17.51 -17.99 44.63
N VAL A 71 -17.28 -19.05 43.85
CA VAL A 71 -16.10 -19.93 43.94
C VAL A 71 -14.78 -19.14 43.95
N TRP A 72 -14.75 -18.00 43.24
CA TRP A 72 -13.64 -17.05 43.24
C TRP A 72 -13.32 -16.47 44.63
N ALA A 73 -14.34 -16.09 45.42
CA ALA A 73 -14.14 -15.56 46.78
C ALA A 73 -13.48 -16.59 47.71
N ARG A 74 -13.78 -17.89 47.50
CA ARG A 74 -13.12 -19.00 48.24
C ARG A 74 -11.68 -19.22 47.81
N MET A 75 -11.36 -18.98 46.53
CA MET A 75 -9.98 -19.09 46.03
C MET A 75 -9.09 -17.91 46.48
N THR A 76 -9.68 -16.73 46.74
CA THR A 76 -8.92 -15.50 47.00
C THR A 76 -8.97 -15.00 48.44
N VAL A 77 -9.65 -15.64 49.40
CA VAL A 77 -9.74 -15.08 50.77
C VAL A 77 -9.68 -16.18 51.82
N ASP A 78 -8.45 -16.54 52.24
CA ASP A 78 -8.20 -17.49 53.33
C ASP A 78 -7.52 -16.80 54.54
N THR A 79 -7.47 -15.47 54.51
CA THR A 79 -6.89 -14.64 55.58
C THR A 79 -7.90 -13.56 55.95
N ASP A 80 -8.35 -13.55 57.20
CA ASP A 80 -9.38 -12.63 57.71
C ASP A 80 -9.00 -11.15 57.52
N ASP A 81 -7.71 -10.84 57.51
CA ASP A 81 -7.17 -9.48 57.42
C ASP A 81 -7.42 -8.77 56.09
N ALA A 82 -7.79 -9.50 55.02
CA ALA A 82 -8.02 -8.94 53.68
C ALA A 82 -9.49 -9.01 53.22
N ARG A 83 -10.43 -9.46 54.06
CA ARG A 83 -11.86 -9.56 53.72
C ARG A 83 -12.50 -8.23 53.35
N TRP A 84 -11.98 -7.12 53.88
CA TRP A 84 -12.50 -5.78 53.58
C TRP A 84 -12.13 -5.32 52.16
N ILE A 85 -10.95 -5.70 51.67
CA ILE A 85 -10.49 -5.37 50.30
C ILE A 85 -11.35 -6.11 49.29
N TRP A 86 -11.65 -7.37 49.58
CA TRP A 86 -12.40 -8.29 48.75
C TRP A 86 -13.74 -8.58 49.39
N ASN A 87 -14.66 -7.61 49.37
CA ASN A 87 -16.00 -7.83 49.92
C ASN A 87 -16.58 -9.12 49.29
N PRO A 88 -16.78 -10.19 50.08
CA PRO A 88 -17.14 -11.50 49.55
C PRO A 88 -18.51 -11.49 48.87
N ALA A 89 -19.34 -10.47 49.15
CA ALA A 89 -20.64 -10.31 48.52
C ALA A 89 -20.56 -9.87 47.04
N ARG A 90 -19.47 -9.20 46.60
CA ARG A 90 -19.31 -8.71 45.22
C ARG A 90 -17.82 -8.65 44.80
N PRO A 91 -17.16 -9.80 44.62
CA PRO A 91 -15.73 -9.83 44.31
C PRO A 91 -15.39 -9.14 42.99
N TRP A 92 -16.26 -9.22 41.99
CA TRP A 92 -16.08 -8.55 40.71
C TRP A 92 -16.13 -7.02 40.79
N THR A 93 -17.04 -6.45 41.59
CA THR A 93 -17.14 -4.99 41.71
C THR A 93 -16.00 -4.42 42.55
N SER A 94 -15.56 -5.14 43.58
CA SER A 94 -14.37 -4.79 44.35
C SER A 94 -13.11 -4.88 43.48
N HIS A 95 -12.95 -5.95 42.70
CA HIS A 95 -11.83 -6.07 41.77
C HIS A 95 -11.83 -4.94 40.72
N ALA A 96 -12.99 -4.65 40.12
CA ALA A 96 -13.16 -3.56 39.17
C ALA A 96 -12.82 -2.21 39.81
N LEU A 97 -13.27 -1.95 41.04
CA LEU A 97 -12.94 -0.73 41.77
C LEU A 97 -11.42 -0.57 41.94
N HIS A 98 -10.73 -1.62 42.38
CA HIS A 98 -9.27 -1.58 42.59
C HIS A 98 -8.51 -1.38 41.28
N VAL A 99 -8.85 -2.14 40.23
CA VAL A 99 -8.20 -2.03 38.92
C VAL A 99 -8.38 -0.63 38.33
N VAL A 100 -9.61 -0.11 38.33
CA VAL A 100 -9.94 1.21 37.78
C VAL A 100 -9.27 2.33 38.59
N SER A 101 -9.21 2.21 39.92
CA SER A 101 -8.55 3.20 40.78
C SER A 101 -7.05 3.25 40.54
N VAL A 102 -6.39 2.08 40.52
CA VAL A 102 -4.95 1.97 40.26
C VAL A 102 -4.63 2.50 38.86
N PHE A 103 -5.42 2.12 37.86
CA PHE A 103 -5.30 2.64 36.49
C PHE A 103 -5.42 4.16 36.45
N GLY A 104 -6.44 4.73 37.11
CA GLY A 104 -6.67 6.18 37.15
C GLY A 104 -5.50 6.95 37.75
N VAL A 105 -4.97 6.48 38.89
CA VAL A 105 -3.81 7.09 39.56
C VAL A 105 -2.56 7.00 38.69
N ILE A 106 -2.28 5.84 38.09
CA ILE A 106 -1.09 5.68 37.23
C ILE A 106 -1.19 6.61 36.02
N CYS A 107 -2.35 6.71 35.37
CA CYS A 107 -2.55 7.61 34.24
C CYS A 107 -2.29 9.08 34.64
N LEU A 108 -2.80 9.54 35.78
CA LEU A 108 -2.54 10.90 36.26
C LEU A 108 -1.06 11.16 36.58
N LEU A 109 -0.36 10.18 37.17
CA LEU A 109 1.07 10.30 37.45
C LEU A 109 1.89 10.37 36.16
N ILE A 110 1.58 9.54 35.16
CA ILE A 110 2.24 9.56 33.86
C ILE A 110 1.95 10.89 33.15
N ALA A 111 0.69 11.32 33.11
CA ALA A 111 0.29 12.59 32.51
C ALA A 111 1.01 13.78 33.14
N GLY A 112 1.08 13.83 34.47
CA GLY A 112 1.77 14.91 35.19
C GLY A 112 3.27 14.95 34.88
N LYS A 113 3.94 13.79 34.83
CA LYS A 113 5.37 13.72 34.45
C LYS A 113 5.60 14.06 32.98
N SER A 114 4.74 13.59 32.10
CA SER A 114 4.79 13.85 30.66
C SER A 114 4.58 15.33 30.34
N PHE A 115 3.63 15.97 31.03
CA PHE A 115 3.36 17.40 30.93
C PHE A 115 4.53 18.24 31.45
N ALA A 116 5.13 17.87 32.59
CA ALA A 116 6.31 18.58 33.10
C ALA A 116 7.54 18.51 32.17
N ALA A 117 7.55 17.54 31.24
CA ALA A 117 8.61 17.35 30.24
C ALA A 117 8.15 17.73 28.81
N SER A 118 7.02 18.44 28.64
CA SER A 118 6.43 18.74 27.33
C SER A 118 7.39 19.46 26.38
N ASP A 119 8.14 20.43 26.91
CA ASP A 119 9.08 21.27 26.14
C ASP A 119 10.23 20.44 25.53
N GLY A 120 10.50 19.26 26.11
CA GLY A 120 11.50 18.30 25.66
C GLY A 120 10.93 17.13 24.84
N GLY A 121 9.64 17.14 24.49
CA GLY A 121 9.00 16.02 23.80
C GLY A 121 8.34 14.98 24.73
N GLY A 122 8.26 15.24 26.03
CA GLY A 122 7.83 14.25 27.02
C GLY A 122 8.99 13.45 27.64
N VAL A 123 8.65 12.52 28.53
CA VAL A 123 9.61 11.71 29.30
C VAL A 123 10.34 10.71 28.40
N LEU A 124 9.69 10.14 27.39
CA LEU A 124 10.30 9.18 26.47
C LEU A 124 11.22 9.88 25.49
N ALA A 125 10.84 11.03 24.95
CA ALA A 125 11.70 11.77 24.03
C ALA A 125 12.99 12.27 24.71
N SER A 126 12.91 12.63 25.99
CA SER A 126 14.08 13.03 26.78
C SER A 126 15.03 11.88 27.14
N ASN A 127 14.55 10.63 27.13
CA ASN A 127 15.35 9.46 27.49
C ASN A 127 15.67 8.51 26.30
N VAL A 128 14.94 8.62 25.19
CA VAL A 128 15.05 7.74 24.02
C VAL A 128 15.08 8.60 22.76
N SER A 129 16.27 8.71 22.15
CA SER A 129 16.50 9.55 20.96
C SER A 129 15.62 9.19 19.76
N ALA A 130 15.29 7.90 19.58
CA ALA A 130 14.41 7.44 18.51
C ALA A 130 13.00 8.06 18.60
N VAL A 131 12.48 8.28 19.82
CA VAL A 131 11.18 8.92 20.03
C VAL A 131 11.24 10.40 19.69
N SER A 132 12.32 11.08 20.07
CA SER A 132 12.55 12.48 19.72
C SER A 132 12.63 12.70 18.19
N VAL A 133 13.35 11.81 17.48
CA VAL A 133 13.42 11.84 16.01
C VAL A 133 12.06 11.59 15.36
N ALA A 134 11.30 10.61 15.87
CA ALA A 134 9.95 10.34 15.37
C ALA A 134 9.00 11.54 15.58
N GLN A 135 9.06 12.21 16.73
CA GLN A 135 8.29 13.43 16.99
C GLN A 135 8.67 14.58 16.05
N GLN A 136 9.95 14.73 15.71
CA GLN A 136 10.42 15.70 14.72
C GLN A 136 9.91 15.36 13.32
N GLN A 137 10.00 14.10 12.91
CA GLN A 137 9.54 13.64 11.59
C GLN A 137 8.02 13.79 11.43
N MET A 138 7.24 13.63 12.51
CA MET A 138 5.80 13.84 12.50
C MET A 138 5.39 15.33 12.55
N GLY A 139 6.35 16.26 12.61
CA GLY A 139 6.06 17.69 12.71
C GLY A 139 5.45 18.12 14.05
N ILE A 140 5.63 17.30 15.08
CA ILE A 140 4.96 17.45 16.39
C ILE A 140 5.80 18.30 17.35
N SER A 141 7.10 18.53 17.11
CA SER A 141 7.93 19.31 18.03
C SER A 141 7.66 20.81 17.95
N GLU A 142 7.44 21.48 19.09
CA GLU A 142 7.32 22.95 19.20
C GLU A 142 8.52 23.71 18.62
N LYS A 143 9.73 23.14 18.68
CA LYS A 143 10.91 23.73 18.02
C LYS A 143 10.72 23.86 16.52
N LEU A 144 10.12 22.85 15.87
CA LEU A 144 9.77 22.92 14.46
C LEU A 144 8.68 23.96 14.23
N TYR A 145 7.69 24.13 15.11
CA TYR A 145 6.70 25.21 14.99
C TYR A 145 7.30 26.61 15.17
N ALA A 146 8.21 26.81 16.12
CA ALA A 146 8.90 28.08 16.33
C ALA A 146 9.89 28.39 15.20
N GLU A 147 10.54 27.38 14.65
CA GLU A 147 11.44 27.48 13.50
C GLU A 147 10.65 27.68 12.20
N VAL A 148 9.50 27.03 12.03
CA VAL A 148 8.54 27.28 10.95
C VAL A 148 7.91 28.66 11.10
N GLN A 149 7.62 29.16 12.31
CA GLN A 149 7.16 30.53 12.50
C GLN A 149 8.25 31.56 12.19
N LYS A 150 9.50 31.33 12.60
CA LYS A 150 10.63 32.18 12.19
C LYS A 150 10.85 32.12 10.68
N THR A 151 10.70 30.95 10.07
CA THR A 151 10.78 30.77 8.63
C THR A 151 9.61 31.48 7.94
N ASN A 152 8.40 31.43 8.49
CA ASN A 152 7.22 32.13 7.99
C ASN A 152 7.35 33.65 8.15
N GLN A 153 7.94 34.14 9.24
CA GLN A 153 8.26 35.56 9.40
C GLN A 153 9.40 36.00 8.48
N ALA A 154 10.39 35.14 8.24
CA ALA A 154 11.42 35.38 7.24
C ALA A 154 10.84 35.36 5.83
N LEU A 155 9.89 34.46 5.55
CA LEU A 155 9.13 34.37 4.31
C LEU A 155 8.21 35.57 4.15
N GLU A 156 7.52 36.05 5.18
CA GLU A 156 6.74 37.30 5.15
C GLU A 156 7.64 38.50 4.88
N ARG A 157 8.85 38.56 5.47
CA ARG A 157 9.83 39.61 5.16
C ARG A 157 10.38 39.49 3.73
N ILE A 158 10.49 38.28 3.20
CA ILE A 158 10.83 38.02 1.80
C ILE A 158 9.65 38.40 0.90
N ASP A 159 8.41 38.09 1.26
CA ASP A 159 7.19 38.43 0.53
C ASP A 159 6.97 39.94 0.52
N THR A 160 7.23 40.63 1.63
CA THR A 160 7.18 42.11 1.70
C THR A 160 8.31 42.74 0.87
N LYS A 161 9.48 42.10 0.75
CA LYS A 161 10.53 42.52 -0.19
C LYS A 161 10.23 42.13 -1.64
N ALA A 162 9.51 41.03 -1.86
CA ALA A 162 9.09 40.53 -3.17
C ALA A 162 7.86 41.27 -3.71
N ASP A 163 6.99 41.79 -2.87
CA ASP A 163 5.88 42.70 -3.23
C ASP A 163 6.40 44.08 -3.65
N ASN A 164 7.60 44.45 -3.16
CA ASN A 164 8.34 45.61 -3.69
C ASN A 164 9.03 45.33 -5.03
N PHE A 165 9.15 44.06 -5.46
CA PHE A 165 9.30 43.74 -6.87
C PHE A 165 7.91 43.78 -7.48
N LYS A 166 7.59 44.82 -8.25
CA LYS A 166 6.45 44.75 -9.17
C LYS A 166 6.57 43.45 -9.97
N ARG A 167 5.74 42.45 -9.67
CA ARG A 167 5.47 41.32 -10.57
C ARG A 167 4.77 41.92 -11.77
N GLU A 168 5.55 42.44 -12.70
CA GLU A 168 5.07 42.79 -14.03
C GLU A 168 4.58 41.49 -14.66
N ARG A 169 3.28 41.22 -14.56
CA ARG A 169 2.64 40.23 -15.42
C ARG A 169 2.94 40.66 -16.84
N SER A 170 3.67 39.83 -17.57
CA SER A 170 4.03 40.14 -18.96
C SER A 170 3.03 39.49 -19.90
N ASP A 171 2.59 40.24 -20.91
CA ASP A 171 1.82 39.67 -22.01
C ASP A 171 2.67 38.72 -22.89
N ASP A 172 4.00 38.83 -22.82
CA ASP A 172 4.94 37.89 -23.45
C ASP A 172 5.07 36.61 -22.59
N PRO A 173 4.61 35.44 -23.09
CA PRO A 173 4.66 34.20 -22.33
C PRO A 173 6.08 33.79 -21.91
N ARG A 174 7.10 34.14 -22.71
CA ARG A 174 8.50 33.81 -22.40
C ARG A 174 9.03 34.65 -21.25
N LYS A 175 8.68 35.94 -21.22
CA LYS A 175 9.03 36.83 -20.10
C LYS A 175 8.29 36.43 -18.83
N GLU A 176 7.02 36.01 -18.93
CA GLU A 176 6.25 35.51 -17.78
C GLU A 176 6.82 34.21 -17.18
N LEU A 177 7.29 33.28 -18.02
CA LEU A 177 8.03 32.08 -17.56
C LEU A 177 9.30 32.46 -16.81
N LEU A 178 10.09 33.39 -17.37
CA LEU A 178 11.31 33.87 -16.73
C LEU A 178 11.03 34.55 -15.38
N ASN A 179 9.97 35.37 -15.31
CA ASN A 179 9.51 35.99 -14.06
C ASN A 179 9.07 34.96 -13.01
N SER A 180 8.68 33.76 -13.45
CA SER A 180 8.30 32.62 -12.59
C SER A 180 9.49 31.69 -12.29
N GLY A 181 10.71 32.04 -12.72
CA GLY A 181 11.90 31.22 -12.52
C GLY A 181 11.99 29.99 -13.44
N VAL A 182 11.16 29.91 -14.48
CA VAL A 182 11.15 28.80 -15.45
C VAL A 182 11.91 29.21 -16.71
N MET A 183 12.93 28.45 -17.07
CA MET A 183 13.72 28.68 -18.29
C MET A 183 12.99 28.21 -19.54
N TRP A 184 13.19 28.92 -20.66
CA TRP A 184 12.62 28.61 -21.97
C TRP A 184 13.33 27.41 -22.63
N GLU A 185 13.07 26.20 -22.13
CA GLU A 185 13.71 24.96 -22.57
C GLU A 185 12.68 23.85 -22.80
N ALA A 186 12.88 23.02 -23.84
CA ALA A 186 11.95 21.93 -24.18
C ALA A 186 11.77 20.92 -23.03
N ILE A 187 12.86 20.59 -22.32
CA ILE A 187 12.82 19.65 -21.18
C ILE A 187 11.95 20.19 -20.03
N ARG A 188 11.82 21.51 -19.90
CA ARG A 188 10.96 22.16 -18.88
C ARG A 188 9.50 22.09 -19.27
N LEU A 189 9.17 22.23 -20.55
CA LEU A 189 7.82 21.95 -21.06
C LEU A 189 7.45 20.48 -20.81
N GLU A 190 8.32 19.54 -21.14
CA GLU A 190 8.06 18.11 -20.94
C GLU A 190 7.80 17.77 -19.47
N ARG A 191 8.61 18.34 -18.56
CA ARG A 191 8.39 18.19 -17.12
C ARG A 191 7.08 18.83 -16.68
N ALA A 192 6.76 20.04 -17.13
CA ALA A 192 5.50 20.70 -16.79
C ALA A 192 4.27 19.90 -17.27
N ILE A 193 4.36 19.26 -18.44
CA ILE A 193 3.33 18.34 -18.94
C ILE A 193 3.20 17.12 -18.01
N ALA A 194 4.32 16.48 -17.66
CA ALA A 194 4.33 15.31 -16.79
C ALA A 194 3.84 15.61 -15.36
N ASP A 195 4.18 16.79 -14.84
CA ASP A 195 3.78 17.26 -13.50
C ASP A 195 2.34 17.82 -13.48
N GLY A 196 1.71 18.01 -14.65
CA GLY A 196 0.36 18.56 -14.75
C GLY A 196 0.25 20.06 -14.50
N ASP A 197 1.34 20.83 -14.62
CA ASP A 197 1.34 22.28 -14.44
C ASP A 197 0.76 22.99 -15.67
N ILE A 198 -0.57 23.07 -15.68
CA ILE A 198 -1.37 23.67 -16.76
C ILE A 198 -0.93 25.11 -17.06
N ARG A 199 -0.58 25.91 -16.05
CA ARG A 199 -0.21 27.32 -16.28
C ARG A 199 1.13 27.39 -17.00
N THR A 200 2.13 26.65 -16.55
CA THR A 200 3.45 26.63 -17.17
C THR A 200 3.36 26.08 -18.60
N VAL A 201 2.58 25.02 -18.82
CA VAL A 201 2.33 24.48 -20.17
C VAL A 201 1.67 25.51 -21.09
N ASP A 202 0.64 26.24 -20.63
CA ASP A 202 -0.01 27.28 -21.44
C ASP A 202 0.99 28.35 -21.89
N LEU A 203 1.86 28.81 -20.99
CA LEU A 203 2.87 29.81 -21.32
C LEU A 203 3.88 29.29 -22.35
N PHE A 204 4.33 28.04 -22.23
CA PHE A 204 5.19 27.41 -23.23
C PHE A 204 4.53 27.31 -24.60
N LEU A 205 3.28 26.85 -24.66
CA LEU A 205 2.59 26.68 -25.93
C LEU A 205 2.26 28.02 -26.58
N ARG A 206 1.78 29.02 -25.80
CA ARG A 206 1.55 30.39 -26.30
C ARG A 206 2.81 31.07 -26.79
N GLY A 207 3.95 30.80 -26.16
CA GLY A 207 5.26 31.30 -26.61
C GLY A 207 5.83 30.56 -27.82
N GLY A 208 5.12 29.56 -28.35
CA GLY A 208 5.46 28.81 -29.56
C GLY A 208 6.50 27.70 -29.35
N MET A 209 6.63 27.15 -28.13
CA MET A 209 7.52 26.01 -27.89
C MET A 209 6.98 24.76 -28.60
N PRO A 210 7.77 24.09 -29.47
CA PRO A 210 7.35 22.85 -30.09
C PRO A 210 7.09 21.73 -29.08
N VAL A 211 6.07 20.92 -29.35
CA VAL A 211 5.75 19.73 -28.55
C VAL A 211 6.49 18.54 -29.14
N SER A 212 7.34 17.90 -28.34
CA SER A 212 8.05 16.69 -28.75
C SER A 212 7.11 15.46 -28.73
N PRO A 213 7.47 14.36 -29.43
CA PRO A 213 6.76 13.08 -29.28
C PRO A 213 6.68 12.58 -27.83
N MET A 214 7.70 12.87 -27.01
CA MET A 214 7.71 12.50 -25.60
C MET A 214 6.75 13.38 -24.79
N GLY A 215 6.75 14.70 -25.02
CA GLY A 215 5.77 15.60 -24.42
C GLY A 215 4.32 15.24 -24.78
N ALA A 216 4.06 14.86 -26.03
CA ALA A 216 2.75 14.37 -26.46
C ALA A 216 2.36 13.05 -25.77
N ALA A 217 3.32 12.12 -25.60
CA ALA A 217 3.10 10.87 -24.86
C ALA A 217 2.80 11.13 -23.37
N TYR A 218 3.53 12.04 -22.72
CA TYR A 218 3.21 12.43 -21.34
C TYR A 218 1.84 13.09 -21.23
N ALA A 219 1.46 13.95 -22.18
CA ALA A 219 0.12 14.54 -22.20
C ALA A 219 -0.98 13.49 -22.40
N PHE A 220 -0.67 12.35 -23.03
CA PHE A 220 -1.61 11.24 -23.23
C PHE A 220 -1.72 10.34 -21.99
N GLU A 221 -0.59 9.94 -21.39
CA GLU A 221 -0.53 8.90 -20.35
C GLU A 221 -0.54 9.43 -18.92
N LEU A 222 0.15 10.55 -18.67
CA LEU A 222 0.46 11.04 -17.31
C LEU A 222 -0.20 12.39 -17.00
N GLY A 223 -0.44 13.20 -18.02
CA GLY A 223 -1.03 14.52 -17.89
C GLY A 223 -2.48 14.47 -17.42
N SER A 224 -2.93 15.55 -16.77
CA SER A 224 -4.35 15.72 -16.50
C SER A 224 -5.14 15.82 -17.82
N PRO A 225 -6.45 15.50 -17.82
CA PRO A 225 -7.29 15.69 -19.01
C PRO A 225 -7.20 17.11 -19.59
N ASP A 226 -6.98 18.11 -18.75
CA ASP A 226 -6.80 19.51 -19.15
C ASP A 226 -5.52 19.75 -19.94
N ILE A 227 -4.42 19.06 -19.59
CA ILE A 227 -3.16 19.11 -20.36
C ILE A 227 -3.35 18.51 -21.75
N ALA A 228 -4.02 17.36 -21.86
CA ALA A 228 -4.33 16.76 -23.15
C ALA A 228 -5.16 17.71 -24.03
N VAL A 229 -6.17 18.35 -23.45
CA VAL A 229 -6.99 19.38 -24.13
C VAL A 229 -6.15 20.58 -24.51
N MET A 230 -5.25 21.03 -23.65
CA MET A 230 -4.40 22.19 -23.88
C MET A 230 -3.41 21.95 -25.02
N VAL A 231 -2.69 20.84 -25.01
CA VAL A 231 -1.76 20.47 -26.09
C VAL A 231 -2.52 20.32 -27.42
N ALA A 232 -3.72 19.72 -27.40
CA ALA A 232 -4.57 19.57 -28.57
C ALA A 232 -5.02 20.90 -29.21
N LYS A 233 -4.97 22.03 -28.49
CA LYS A 233 -5.27 23.37 -29.05
C LYS A 233 -4.16 23.91 -29.95
N TYR A 234 -2.96 23.37 -29.87
CA TYR A 234 -1.77 23.85 -30.60
C TYR A 234 -1.18 22.77 -31.52
N PRO A 235 -1.95 22.19 -32.46
CA PRO A 235 -1.45 21.11 -33.32
C PRO A 235 -0.28 21.55 -34.21
N SER A 236 -0.20 22.84 -34.56
CA SER A 236 0.91 23.40 -35.36
C SER A 236 2.25 23.39 -34.64
N LEU A 237 2.27 23.22 -33.31
CA LEU A 237 3.50 23.08 -32.53
C LEU A 237 4.01 21.64 -32.49
N PHE A 238 3.25 20.69 -33.04
CA PHE A 238 3.67 19.30 -33.19
C PHE A 238 4.00 19.02 -34.66
N ASP A 239 5.16 18.41 -34.90
CA ASP A 239 5.57 17.99 -36.23
C ASP A 239 4.81 16.71 -36.61
N ALA A 240 3.87 16.83 -37.55
CA ALA A 240 3.07 15.72 -38.07
C ALA A 240 3.92 14.54 -38.59
N GLY A 241 5.14 14.80 -39.10
CA GLY A 241 6.07 13.76 -39.53
C GLY A 241 6.58 12.88 -38.38
N LYS A 242 6.43 13.35 -37.13
CA LYS A 242 6.81 12.62 -35.91
C LYS A 242 5.65 11.84 -35.28
N CYS A 243 4.49 11.77 -35.92
CA CYS A 243 3.38 10.94 -35.46
C CYS A 243 3.76 9.48 -35.22
N PRO A 244 4.50 8.78 -36.11
CA PRO A 244 4.95 7.42 -35.83
C PRO A 244 5.75 7.31 -34.53
N ALA A 245 6.63 8.28 -34.25
CA ALA A 245 7.43 8.29 -33.03
C ALA A 245 6.59 8.54 -31.77
N PHE A 246 5.53 9.35 -31.86
CA PHE A 246 4.59 9.55 -30.76
C PHE A 246 3.73 8.31 -30.52
N LEU A 247 3.09 7.77 -31.57
CA LEU A 247 2.23 6.60 -31.47
C LEU A 247 2.99 5.34 -31.03
N ALA A 248 4.25 5.19 -31.42
CA ALA A 248 5.12 4.10 -30.95
C ALA A 248 5.45 4.12 -29.46
N ARG A 249 5.25 5.26 -28.78
CA ARG A 249 5.52 5.42 -27.34
C ARG A 249 4.32 5.10 -26.47
N LEU A 250 3.13 4.99 -27.06
CA LEU A 250 1.90 4.75 -26.32
C LEU A 250 1.80 3.28 -25.91
N ASP A 251 1.61 3.04 -24.61
CA ASP A 251 1.44 1.68 -24.08
C ASP A 251 0.06 1.10 -24.49
N THR A 252 0.03 -0.21 -24.78
CA THR A 252 -1.20 -0.94 -25.16
C THR A 252 -2.31 -0.75 -24.10
N LYS A 253 -1.99 -0.83 -22.81
CA LYS A 253 -2.98 -0.66 -21.75
C LYS A 253 -3.44 0.79 -21.66
N ALA A 254 -2.53 1.74 -21.84
CA ALA A 254 -2.88 3.17 -21.87
C ALA A 254 -3.83 3.49 -23.03
N ILE A 255 -3.59 2.94 -24.23
CA ILE A 255 -4.49 3.09 -25.40
C ILE A 255 -5.86 2.48 -25.11
N LEU A 256 -5.90 1.27 -24.55
CA LEU A 256 -7.14 0.60 -24.22
C LEU A 256 -7.94 1.34 -23.13
N ALA A 257 -7.27 1.98 -22.17
CA ALA A 257 -7.87 2.76 -21.09
C ALA A 257 -8.04 4.26 -21.40
N ALA A 258 -7.68 4.69 -22.63
CA ALA A 258 -7.60 6.11 -22.97
C ALA A 258 -8.92 6.85 -22.78
N SER A 259 -8.84 8.04 -22.16
CA SER A 259 -9.99 8.94 -22.02
C SER A 259 -10.36 9.59 -23.36
N PRO A 260 -11.58 10.14 -23.51
CA PRO A 260 -11.95 10.90 -24.71
C PRO A 260 -11.02 12.09 -25.00
N HIS A 261 -10.42 12.70 -23.97
CA HIS A 261 -9.47 13.80 -24.12
C HIS A 261 -8.13 13.32 -24.70
N ALA A 262 -7.65 12.17 -24.25
CA ALA A 262 -6.44 11.55 -24.79
C ALA A 262 -6.63 11.11 -26.26
N ALA A 263 -7.78 10.54 -26.58
CA ALA A 263 -8.14 10.23 -27.97
C ALA A 263 -8.23 11.51 -28.84
N LYS A 264 -8.80 12.60 -28.31
CA LYS A 264 -8.87 13.90 -28.99
C LYS A 264 -7.48 14.49 -29.23
N LEU A 265 -6.55 14.34 -28.29
CA LEU A 265 -5.15 14.73 -28.47
C LEU A 265 -4.53 14.02 -29.68
N VAL A 266 -4.64 12.68 -29.74
CA VAL A 266 -4.11 11.90 -30.88
C VAL A 266 -4.73 12.36 -32.20
N ARG A 267 -6.06 12.51 -32.26
CA ARG A 267 -6.76 13.04 -33.45
C ARG A 267 -6.23 14.41 -33.87
N SER A 268 -6.02 15.30 -32.92
CA SER A 268 -5.60 16.69 -33.20
C SER A 268 -4.17 16.76 -33.72
N LEU A 269 -3.27 15.92 -33.20
CA LEU A 269 -1.86 15.93 -33.59
C LEU A 269 -1.58 15.05 -34.82
N CYS A 270 -2.34 13.96 -35.00
CA CYS A 270 -1.99 12.86 -35.89
C CYS A 270 -3.10 12.40 -36.85
N ALA A 271 -4.12 13.21 -37.13
CA ALA A 271 -5.02 12.94 -38.25
C ALA A 271 -4.37 13.29 -39.62
N ASN A 272 -3.37 12.50 -40.02
CA ASN A 272 -2.63 12.71 -41.28
C ASN A 272 -2.22 11.36 -41.93
N ASP A 273 -1.79 11.42 -43.20
CA ASP A 273 -1.46 10.22 -43.99
C ASP A 273 -0.30 9.40 -43.41
N VAL A 274 0.69 10.05 -42.80
CA VAL A 274 1.84 9.37 -42.20
C VAL A 274 1.40 8.53 -41.00
N ALA A 275 0.54 9.10 -40.15
CA ALA A 275 -0.02 8.41 -39.00
C ALA A 275 -0.97 7.27 -39.41
N ARG A 276 -1.81 7.49 -40.44
CA ARG A 276 -2.66 6.45 -41.03
C ARG A 276 -1.88 5.24 -41.54
N ALA A 277 -0.81 5.50 -42.30
CA ALA A 277 0.03 4.43 -42.83
C ALA A 277 0.67 3.62 -41.69
N TYR A 278 1.17 4.30 -40.65
CA TYR A 278 1.73 3.65 -39.47
C TYR A 278 0.68 2.83 -38.69
N ALA A 279 -0.52 3.37 -38.46
CA ALA A 279 -1.57 2.67 -37.74
C ALA A 279 -2.03 1.41 -38.51
N LYS A 280 -2.13 1.50 -39.83
CA LYS A 280 -2.44 0.36 -40.70
C LYS A 280 -1.37 -0.74 -40.61
N GLU A 281 -0.09 -0.37 -40.71
CA GLU A 281 1.02 -1.32 -40.57
C GLU A 281 1.00 -2.01 -39.20
N LYS A 282 0.72 -1.25 -38.13
CA LYS A 282 0.60 -1.80 -36.77
C LYS A 282 -0.57 -2.76 -36.62
N LEU A 283 -1.72 -2.46 -37.22
CA LEU A 283 -2.88 -3.34 -37.21
C LEU A 283 -2.58 -4.65 -37.96
N GLU A 284 -2.06 -4.57 -39.19
CA GLU A 284 -1.69 -5.75 -39.98
C GLU A 284 -0.65 -6.62 -39.25
N SER A 285 0.34 -5.98 -38.61
CA SER A 285 1.33 -6.70 -37.79
C SER A 285 0.71 -7.39 -36.59
N ALA A 286 -0.22 -6.73 -35.87
CA ALA A 286 -0.89 -7.29 -34.71
C ALA A 286 -1.81 -8.47 -35.09
N GLU A 287 -2.58 -8.33 -36.18
CA GLU A 287 -3.43 -9.39 -36.73
C GLU A 287 -2.58 -10.59 -37.19
N GLY A 288 -1.45 -10.35 -37.85
CA GLY A 288 -0.51 -11.40 -38.26
C GLY A 288 0.04 -12.19 -37.06
N MET A 289 0.42 -11.50 -35.98
CA MET A 289 0.88 -12.16 -34.75
C MET A 289 -0.24 -12.97 -34.08
N LEU A 290 -1.46 -12.42 -34.00
CA LEU A 290 -2.60 -13.15 -33.45
C LEU A 290 -2.96 -14.38 -34.30
N ALA A 291 -2.92 -14.27 -35.63
CA ALA A 291 -3.19 -15.39 -36.53
C ALA A 291 -2.14 -16.50 -36.40
N ALA A 292 -0.86 -16.14 -36.27
CA ALA A 292 0.22 -17.10 -36.03
C ALA A 292 0.07 -17.80 -34.67
N GLU A 293 -0.33 -17.06 -33.65
CA GLU A 293 -0.60 -17.59 -32.31
C GLU A 293 -1.79 -18.57 -32.33
N VAL A 294 -2.90 -18.20 -32.96
CA VAL A 294 -4.08 -19.06 -33.12
C VAL A 294 -3.74 -20.33 -33.89
N LYS A 295 -2.92 -20.23 -34.94
CA LYS A 295 -2.44 -21.40 -35.69
C LYS A 295 -1.62 -22.33 -34.79
N THR A 296 -0.68 -21.77 -34.03
CA THR A 296 0.16 -22.54 -33.09
C THR A 296 -0.71 -23.27 -32.06
N VAL A 297 -1.69 -22.57 -31.48
CA VAL A 297 -2.64 -23.16 -30.52
C VAL A 297 -3.44 -24.30 -31.15
N ARG A 298 -3.92 -24.13 -32.39
CA ARG A 298 -4.65 -25.20 -33.10
C ARG A 298 -3.77 -26.42 -33.39
N GLU A 299 -2.51 -26.21 -33.74
CA GLU A 299 -1.55 -27.30 -33.96
C GLU A 299 -1.25 -28.04 -32.65
N GLU A 300 -1.05 -27.31 -31.54
CA GLU A 300 -0.90 -27.88 -30.20
C GLU A 300 -2.16 -28.65 -29.79
N GLU A 301 -3.35 -28.12 -30.05
CA GLU A 301 -4.62 -28.80 -29.77
C GLU A 301 -4.80 -30.07 -30.59
N ALA A 302 -4.41 -30.08 -31.87
CA ALA A 302 -4.48 -31.24 -32.74
C ALA A 302 -3.51 -32.36 -32.32
N GLN A 303 -2.39 -32.01 -31.69
CA GLN A 303 -1.41 -32.98 -31.18
C GLN A 303 -1.82 -33.59 -29.82
N ARG A 304 -2.89 -33.09 -29.18
CA ARG A 304 -3.31 -33.57 -27.86
C ARG A 304 -3.97 -34.93 -27.95
N LYS A 305 -3.49 -35.82 -27.09
CA LYS A 305 -4.15 -37.10 -26.81
C LYS A 305 -5.17 -36.90 -25.68
N PRO A 306 -6.39 -37.47 -25.79
CA PRO A 306 -7.32 -37.51 -24.67
C PRO A 306 -6.66 -38.12 -23.43
N VAL A 307 -7.03 -37.67 -22.23
CA VAL A 307 -6.46 -38.17 -20.96
C VAL A 307 -6.44 -39.71 -20.92
N GLY A 308 -7.55 -40.35 -21.31
CA GLY A 308 -7.66 -41.80 -21.34
C GLY A 308 -6.69 -42.48 -22.33
N GLN A 309 -6.37 -41.84 -23.46
CA GLN A 309 -5.38 -42.36 -24.40
C GLN A 309 -3.95 -42.14 -23.90
N CYS A 310 -3.65 -40.95 -23.33
CA CYS A 310 -2.38 -40.68 -22.67
C CYS A 310 -2.09 -41.67 -21.54
N MET A 311 -3.09 -41.94 -20.68
CA MET A 311 -2.95 -42.92 -19.60
C MET A 311 -2.69 -44.33 -20.12
N ARG A 312 -3.38 -44.75 -21.20
CA ARG A 312 -3.14 -46.06 -21.83
C ARG A 312 -1.74 -46.17 -22.42
N ASP A 313 -1.30 -45.13 -23.14
CA ASP A 313 0.02 -45.11 -23.76
C ASP A 313 1.14 -45.22 -22.70
N LEU A 314 1.01 -44.49 -21.59
CA LEU A 314 1.98 -44.54 -20.48
C LEU A 314 1.89 -45.84 -19.68
N ALA A 315 0.69 -46.37 -19.41
CA ALA A 315 0.53 -47.66 -18.74
C ALA A 315 1.13 -48.82 -19.56
N ASN A 316 1.17 -48.68 -20.88
CA ASN A 316 1.76 -49.66 -21.79
C ASN A 316 3.27 -49.45 -22.03
N ASP A 317 3.87 -48.36 -21.54
CA ASP A 317 5.31 -48.13 -21.63
C ASP A 317 6.04 -49.01 -20.61
N LYS A 318 6.57 -50.14 -21.10
CA LYS A 318 7.34 -51.12 -20.30
C LYS A 318 8.59 -50.52 -19.65
N ASN A 319 9.08 -49.39 -20.14
CA ASN A 319 10.27 -48.73 -19.64
C ASN A 319 9.95 -47.57 -18.68
N LEU A 320 8.68 -47.25 -18.45
CA LEU A 320 8.27 -46.10 -17.64
C LEU A 320 8.85 -46.15 -16.22
N PHE A 321 8.79 -47.33 -15.58
CA PHE A 321 9.32 -47.53 -14.24
C PHE A 321 10.85 -47.40 -14.20
N GLY A 322 11.56 -47.96 -15.20
CA GLY A 322 13.01 -47.84 -15.32
C GLY A 322 13.44 -46.38 -15.45
N LYS A 323 12.78 -45.62 -16.33
CA LYS A 323 12.99 -44.18 -16.50
C LYS A 323 12.74 -43.41 -15.20
N ALA A 324 11.67 -43.74 -14.46
CA ALA A 324 11.36 -43.10 -13.19
C ALA A 324 12.48 -43.29 -12.15
N MET A 325 12.99 -44.52 -12.01
CA MET A 325 14.08 -44.82 -11.07
C MET A 325 15.39 -44.13 -11.47
N GLU A 326 15.71 -44.02 -12.76
CA GLU A 326 16.87 -43.28 -13.24
C GLU A 326 16.76 -41.77 -12.96
N THR A 327 15.58 -41.18 -13.16
CA THR A 327 15.31 -39.77 -12.89
C THR A 327 15.33 -39.45 -11.39
N GLY A 328 14.83 -40.36 -10.53
CA GLY A 328 14.83 -40.17 -9.07
C GLY A 328 16.22 -40.08 -8.44
N VAL A 329 17.24 -40.66 -9.08
CA VAL A 329 18.64 -40.62 -8.62
C VAL A 329 19.38 -39.36 -9.08
N ARG A 330 18.87 -38.69 -10.13
CA ARG A 330 19.58 -37.61 -10.82
C ARG A 330 18.76 -36.32 -10.74
N MET A 331 18.93 -35.53 -9.68
CA MET A 331 18.32 -34.20 -9.64
C MET A 331 18.91 -33.32 -10.76
N PRO A 332 18.11 -32.88 -11.75
CA PRO A 332 18.62 -32.01 -12.79
C PRO A 332 18.86 -30.61 -12.21
N MET A 333 20.06 -30.08 -12.48
CA MET A 333 20.39 -28.68 -12.24
C MET A 333 19.72 -27.82 -13.35
N GLY A 334 18.40 -27.64 -13.26
CA GLY A 334 17.59 -26.92 -14.25
C GLY A 334 16.09 -27.12 -14.02
N GLY A 335 15.25 -26.29 -14.63
CA GLY A 335 13.79 -26.43 -14.54
C GLY A 335 13.33 -27.81 -15.04
N LEU A 336 12.54 -28.51 -14.23
CA LEU A 336 11.99 -29.82 -14.56
C LEU A 336 10.87 -29.70 -15.59
N SER A 337 10.86 -30.54 -16.62
CA SER A 337 9.69 -30.67 -17.50
C SER A 337 8.53 -31.33 -16.74
N ASP A 338 7.28 -31.13 -17.18
CA ASP A 338 6.13 -31.82 -16.57
C ASP A 338 6.26 -33.36 -16.62
N TYR A 339 6.97 -33.90 -17.63
CA TYR A 339 7.25 -35.33 -17.72
C TYR A 339 8.27 -35.78 -16.66
N ASP A 340 9.31 -34.98 -16.41
CA ASP A 340 10.29 -35.26 -15.35
C ASP A 340 9.66 -35.18 -13.96
N VAL A 341 8.75 -34.22 -13.75
CA VAL A 341 7.96 -34.11 -12.50
C VAL A 341 7.11 -35.36 -12.29
N MET A 342 6.48 -35.89 -13.36
CA MET A 342 5.73 -37.15 -13.29
C MET A 342 6.65 -38.32 -12.92
N LEU A 343 7.77 -38.50 -13.61
CA LEU A 343 8.74 -39.56 -13.35
C LEU A 343 9.28 -39.51 -11.91
N TYR A 344 9.57 -38.31 -11.41
CA TYR A 344 9.99 -38.10 -10.03
C TYR A 344 8.90 -38.52 -9.02
N GLY A 345 7.64 -38.17 -9.29
CA GLY A 345 6.50 -38.60 -8.49
C GLY A 345 6.37 -40.13 -8.44
N ILE A 346 6.55 -40.81 -9.58
CA ILE A 346 6.55 -42.28 -9.67
C ILE A 346 7.68 -42.88 -8.84
N SER A 347 8.91 -42.36 -8.98
CA SER A 347 10.07 -42.83 -8.22
C SER A 347 9.89 -42.67 -6.71
N HIS A 348 9.30 -41.56 -6.28
CA HIS A 348 9.04 -41.27 -4.88
C HIS A 348 7.95 -42.20 -4.32
N ALA A 349 6.86 -42.38 -5.05
CA ALA A 349 5.79 -43.33 -4.72
C ALA A 349 6.32 -44.77 -4.61
N ALA A 350 7.19 -45.19 -5.51
CA ALA A 350 7.82 -46.51 -5.51
C ALA A 350 8.72 -46.71 -4.28
N SER A 351 9.49 -45.68 -3.91
CA SER A 351 10.34 -45.69 -2.72
C SER A 351 9.53 -45.74 -1.42
N ALA A 352 8.29 -45.25 -1.44
CA ALA A 352 7.31 -45.40 -0.37
C ALA A 352 6.56 -46.76 -0.40
N GLY A 353 6.95 -47.68 -1.28
CA GLY A 353 6.36 -49.02 -1.38
C GLY A 353 5.05 -49.10 -2.15
N ARG A 354 4.63 -48.03 -2.85
CA ARG A 354 3.43 -48.08 -3.70
C ARG A 354 3.74 -48.73 -5.05
N THR A 355 2.78 -49.51 -5.55
CA THR A 355 2.85 -50.18 -6.86
C THR A 355 1.86 -49.60 -7.88
N ASP A 356 0.92 -48.78 -7.44
CA ASP A 356 0.00 -48.04 -8.30
C ASP A 356 0.47 -46.58 -8.48
N PHE A 357 0.67 -46.20 -9.75
CA PHE A 357 1.13 -44.89 -10.20
C PHE A 357 0.08 -44.16 -11.05
N SER A 358 -1.16 -44.66 -11.05
CA SER A 358 -2.28 -44.11 -11.82
C SER A 358 -2.50 -42.63 -11.52
N GLN A 359 -2.25 -42.19 -10.28
CA GLN A 359 -2.46 -40.82 -9.84
C GLN A 359 -1.45 -39.86 -10.47
N GLU A 360 -0.17 -40.20 -10.47
CA GLU A 360 0.90 -39.39 -11.05
C GLU A 360 0.75 -39.31 -12.58
N ILE A 361 0.46 -40.45 -13.20
CA ILE A 361 0.20 -40.54 -14.65
C ILE A 361 -1.04 -39.72 -15.03
N ARG A 362 -2.13 -39.83 -14.26
CA ARG A 362 -3.34 -39.03 -14.49
C ARG A 362 -3.06 -37.54 -14.33
N ALA A 363 -2.36 -37.13 -13.28
CA ALA A 363 -2.02 -35.72 -13.06
C ALA A 363 -1.18 -35.15 -14.21
N PHE A 364 -0.22 -35.91 -14.74
CA PHE A 364 0.52 -35.55 -15.95
C PHE A 364 -0.40 -35.44 -17.16
N CYS A 365 -1.19 -36.47 -17.46
CA CYS A 365 -2.08 -36.47 -18.63
C CYS A 365 -3.14 -35.37 -18.56
N GLU A 366 -3.67 -35.05 -17.38
CA GLU A 366 -4.60 -33.93 -17.18
C GLU A 366 -3.92 -32.58 -17.42
N LYS A 367 -2.65 -32.43 -17.05
CA LYS A 367 -1.85 -31.23 -17.38
C LYS A 367 -1.60 -31.10 -18.88
N GLN A 368 -1.29 -32.19 -19.57
CA GLN A 368 -1.10 -32.18 -21.03
C GLN A 368 -2.36 -31.74 -21.80
N VAL A 369 -3.54 -31.92 -21.20
CA VAL A 369 -4.83 -31.50 -21.77
C VAL A 369 -5.20 -30.06 -21.41
N LYS A 370 -4.63 -29.47 -20.35
CA LYS A 370 -4.91 -28.08 -19.97
C LYS A 370 -3.92 -27.16 -20.68
N LEU A 371 -4.41 -26.26 -21.55
CA LEU A 371 -3.58 -25.14 -22.01
C LEU A 371 -3.19 -24.30 -20.78
N PRO A 372 -1.94 -23.86 -20.64
CA PRO A 372 -1.66 -22.73 -19.77
C PRO A 372 -2.58 -21.58 -20.22
N LYS A 373 -3.13 -20.83 -19.26
CA LYS A 373 -3.87 -19.60 -19.59
C LYS A 373 -2.90 -18.70 -20.35
N ARG A 374 -3.04 -18.62 -21.67
CA ARG A 374 -2.22 -17.71 -22.47
C ARG A 374 -2.65 -16.29 -22.19
N ASP A 375 -1.66 -15.41 -22.22
CA ASP A 375 -1.85 -13.98 -22.03
C ASP A 375 -2.69 -13.41 -23.19
N ASN A 376 -3.60 -12.50 -22.87
CA ASN A 376 -4.44 -11.84 -23.88
C ASN A 376 -3.66 -10.75 -24.64
N SER A 377 -2.35 -10.64 -24.47
CA SER A 377 -1.52 -9.58 -25.04
C SER A 377 -1.63 -9.45 -26.56
N PHE A 378 -1.78 -10.54 -27.32
CA PHE A 378 -2.00 -10.46 -28.77
C PHE A 378 -3.38 -9.89 -29.12
N VAL A 379 -4.42 -10.26 -28.37
CA VAL A 379 -5.77 -9.72 -28.55
C VAL A 379 -5.81 -8.24 -28.18
N ASP A 380 -5.15 -7.86 -27.09
CA ASP A 380 -5.05 -6.49 -26.62
C ASP A 380 -4.23 -5.63 -27.59
N ALA A 381 -3.18 -6.19 -28.21
CA ALA A 381 -2.41 -5.53 -29.27
C ALA A 381 -3.28 -5.21 -30.51
N VAL A 382 -4.11 -6.16 -30.95
CA VAL A 382 -5.05 -5.92 -32.07
C VAL A 382 -6.04 -4.82 -31.70
N LYS A 383 -6.72 -4.92 -30.55
CA LYS A 383 -7.69 -3.89 -30.10
C LYS A 383 -7.06 -2.51 -29.94
N SER A 384 -5.81 -2.46 -29.47
CA SER A 384 -5.05 -1.23 -29.34
C SER A 384 -4.74 -0.63 -30.72
N ALA A 385 -4.30 -1.44 -31.68
CA ALA A 385 -4.05 -1.01 -33.05
C ALA A 385 -5.33 -0.55 -33.77
N GLU A 386 -6.46 -1.23 -33.56
CA GLU A 386 -7.79 -0.80 -34.06
C GLU A 386 -8.15 0.58 -33.51
N LYS A 387 -8.02 0.80 -32.20
CA LYS A 387 -8.26 2.12 -31.59
C LYS A 387 -7.36 3.20 -32.16
N LEU A 388 -6.08 2.91 -32.38
CA LEU A 388 -5.16 3.86 -32.99
C LEU A 388 -5.59 4.22 -34.41
N ALA A 389 -5.96 3.22 -35.22
CA ALA A 389 -6.48 3.44 -36.57
C ALA A 389 -7.74 4.32 -36.55
N ASP A 390 -8.68 4.05 -35.64
CA ASP A 390 -9.89 4.86 -35.45
C ASP A 390 -9.62 6.32 -35.04
N TRP A 391 -8.51 6.58 -34.34
CA TRP A 391 -8.13 7.93 -33.93
C TRP A 391 -7.43 8.71 -35.03
N VAL A 392 -6.64 8.06 -35.87
CA VAL A 392 -5.92 8.75 -36.95
C VAL A 392 -6.78 8.93 -38.20
N GLY A 393 -7.92 8.21 -38.29
CA GLY A 393 -8.92 8.33 -39.36
C GLY A 393 -8.31 7.96 -40.69
#